data_AF-A7MYI1-F1
#
_entry.id   AF-A7MYI1-F1
#
_cell.length_a   1.000
_cell.length_b   1.000
_cell.length_c   1.000
_cell.angle_alpha   90.00
_cell.angle_beta   90.00
_cell.angle_gamma   90.00
#
_symmetry.space_group_name_H-M   'P 1'
#
loop_
_entity.id
_entity.type
_entity.pdbx_description
1 polymer ?
#
loop_
_entity_poly.entity_id
_entity_poly.type
_entity_poly.pdbx_seq_one_letter_code
_entity_poly.pdbx_strand_id
1 'polypeptide(L)'
;MTLRASVSVKGRAVTLYEQAFKYKNYNSPKSHQYFLDKLQSLLPNGCTPIIVSDAGFRNTWFRQVANKGWFWLGRVRGEVSIKCGEDSW
;
A
#
# COMPACT_ATOMS: atom_id res chain seq x y z
N MET A 1 5.86 -15.45 3.10
CA MET A 1 6.23 -14.07 3.48
C MET A 1 4.97 -13.28 3.80
N THR A 2 5.05 -12.27 4.67
CA THR A 2 3.89 -11.56 5.24
C THR A 2 3.77 -10.14 4.71
N LEU A 3 2.53 -9.64 4.61
CA LEU A 3 2.22 -8.22 4.49
C LEU A 3 1.48 -7.78 5.76
N ARG A 4 1.84 -6.61 6.29
CA ARG A 4 1.27 -6.05 7.51
C ARG A 4 0.88 -4.60 7.27
N ALA A 5 -0.32 -4.25 7.70
CA ALA A 5 -0.80 -2.88 7.80
C ALA A 5 -0.84 -2.49 9.27
N SER A 6 -0.23 -1.36 9.60
CA SER A 6 -0.20 -0.81 10.95
C SER A 6 -0.48 0.68 10.90
N VAL A 7 -1.09 1.21 11.95
CA VAL A 7 -1.35 2.63 12.12
C VAL A 7 -0.48 3.17 13.25
N SER A 8 0.00 4.40 13.11
CA SER A 8 0.73 5.09 14.17
C SER A 8 -0.24 5.64 15.20
N VAL A 9 -0.15 5.16 16.44
CA VAL A 9 -0.92 5.66 17.58
C VAL A 9 0.07 6.07 18.65
N LYS A 10 0.15 7.37 18.94
CA LYS A 10 1.09 7.95 19.93
C LYS A 10 2.55 7.50 19.68
N GLY A 11 2.97 7.49 18.41
CA GLY A 11 4.32 7.10 18.01
C GLY A 11 4.59 5.59 18.01
N ARG A 12 3.60 4.75 18.28
CA ARG A 12 3.72 3.29 18.22
C ARG A 12 2.94 2.72 17.03
N ALA A 13 3.50 1.70 16.38
CA ALA A 13 2.80 0.97 15.34
C ALA A 13 1.81 -0.02 15.97
N VAL A 14 0.52 0.18 15.73
CA VAL A 14 -0.56 -0.75 16.09
C VAL A 14 -0.98 -1.52 14.85
N THR A 15 -0.83 -2.84 14.87
CA THR A 15 -1.21 -3.69 13.73
C THR A 15 -2.73 -3.71 13.57
N LEU A 16 -3.21 -3.33 12.40
CA LEU A 16 -4.62 -3.44 12.02
C LEU A 16 -4.90 -4.78 11.35
N TYR A 17 -3.99 -5.19 10.45
CA TYR A 17 -4.15 -6.40 9.68
C TYR A 17 -2.80 -6.97 9.28
N GLU A 18 -2.67 -8.30 9.33
CA GLU A 18 -1.52 -9.03 8.81
C GLU A 18 -2.00 -10.24 8.03
N GLN A 19 -1.34 -10.52 6.92
CA GLN A 19 -1.63 -11.67 6.10
C GLN A 19 -0.35 -12.37 5.63
N ALA A 20 -0.33 -13.69 5.77
CA ALA A 20 0.71 -14.53 5.22
C ALA A 20 0.39 -14.98 3.78
N PHE A 21 1.39 -14.92 2.92
CA PHE A 21 1.32 -15.40 1.54
C PHE A 21 2.34 -16.52 1.31
N LYS A 22 1.95 -17.50 0.49
CA LYS A 22 2.87 -18.50 -0.07
C LYS A 22 3.98 -17.76 -0.83
N TYR A 23 5.20 -18.27 -0.78
CA TYR A 23 6.36 -17.63 -1.40
C TYR A 23 6.14 -17.30 -2.89
N LYS A 24 5.53 -18.23 -3.64
CA LYS A 24 5.19 -18.04 -5.07
C LYS A 24 4.29 -16.84 -5.38
N ASN A 25 3.57 -16.32 -4.40
CA ASN A 25 2.63 -15.20 -4.55
C ASN A 25 3.17 -13.91 -3.93
N TYR A 26 4.38 -13.95 -3.36
CA TYR A 26 5.00 -12.80 -2.73
C TYR A 26 5.24 -11.68 -3.75
N ASN A 27 4.93 -10.44 -3.37
CA ASN A 27 4.99 -9.25 -4.22
C ASN A 27 4.18 -9.33 -5.54
N SER A 28 3.24 -10.27 -5.64
CA SER A 28 2.36 -10.33 -6.81
C SER A 28 1.27 -9.24 -6.73
N PRO A 29 0.91 -8.59 -7.86
CA PRO A 29 -0.17 -7.61 -7.87
C PRO A 29 -1.50 -8.18 -7.39
N LYS A 30 -1.76 -9.48 -7.61
CA LYS A 30 -2.98 -10.15 -7.12
C LYS A 30 -3.00 -10.25 -5.60
N SER A 31 -1.87 -10.58 -4.97
CA SER A 31 -1.76 -10.63 -3.51
C SER A 31 -1.87 -9.26 -2.88
N HIS A 32 -1.29 -8.23 -3.50
CA HIS A 32 -1.46 -6.84 -3.07
C HIS A 32 -2.92 -6.38 -3.12
N GLN A 33 -3.61 -6.64 -4.24
CA GLN A 33 -5.03 -6.31 -4.37
C GLN A 33 -5.85 -7.00 -3.28
N TYR A 34 -5.67 -8.31 -3.12
CA TYR A 34 -6.38 -9.08 -2.10
C TYR A 34 -6.14 -8.54 -0.69
N PHE A 35 -4.89 -8.18 -0.38
CA PHE A 35 -4.54 -7.57 0.91
C PHE A 35 -5.25 -6.24 1.12
N LEU A 36 -5.26 -5.36 0.11
CA LEU A 36 -5.92 -4.06 0.18
C LEU A 36 -7.45 -4.18 0.25
N ASP A 37 -8.06 -5.17 -0.43
CA ASP A 37 -9.49 -5.44 -0.35
C ASP A 37 -9.89 -5.88 1.06
N LYS A 38 -9.09 -6.76 1.68
CA LYS A 38 -9.30 -7.15 3.08
C LYS A 38 -9.10 -5.99 4.03
N LEU A 39 -8.06 -5.18 3.84
CA LEU A 39 -7.86 -3.99 4.64
C LEU A 39 -9.05 -3.03 4.54
N GLN A 40 -9.58 -2.78 3.34
CA GLN A 40 -10.73 -1.91 3.13
C GLN A 40 -11.97 -2.39 3.89
N SER A 41 -12.22 -3.71 3.93
CA SER A 41 -13.35 -4.26 4.69
C SER A 41 -13.23 -4.11 6.21
N LEU A 42 -12.02 -3.86 6.73
CA LEU A 42 -11.77 -3.66 8.16
C LEU A 42 -11.81 -2.18 8.57
N LEU A 43 -11.64 -1.27 7.60
CA LEU A 43 -11.64 0.16 7.87
C LEU A 43 -13.09 0.68 8.00
N PRO A 44 -13.30 1.75 8.80
CA PRO A 44 -14.61 2.40 8.87
C PRO A 44 -15.08 2.88 7.50
N ASN A 45 -16.40 2.91 7.30
CA ASN A 45 -17.01 3.43 6.08
C ASN A 45 -16.58 4.87 5.82
N GLY A 46 -16.20 5.18 4.58
CA GLY A 46 -15.70 6.51 4.18
C GLY A 46 -14.25 6.81 4.56
N CYS A 47 -13.52 5.85 5.15
CA CYS A 47 -12.10 6.03 5.46
C CYS A 47 -11.23 6.10 4.18
N THR A 48 -10.43 7.16 4.08
CA THR A 48 -9.48 7.40 2.98
C THR A 48 -8.05 7.49 3.53
N PRO A 49 -7.43 6.35 3.91
CA PRO A 49 -6.11 6.35 4.53
C PRO A 49 -5.01 6.82 3.58
N ILE A 50 -3.90 7.28 4.16
CA ILE A 50 -2.63 7.46 3.46
C ILE A 50 -1.78 6.20 3.73
N ILE A 51 -1.53 5.41 2.69
CA ILE A 51 -0.72 4.19 2.79
C ILE A 51 0.75 4.55 2.68
N VAL A 52 1.50 4.36 3.76
CA VAL A 52 2.96 4.55 3.78
C VAL A 52 3.64 3.19 3.57
N SER A 53 4.47 3.06 2.54
CA SER A 53 5.16 1.80 2.23
C SER A 53 6.67 1.98 2.02
N ASP A 54 7.43 0.97 2.44
CA ASP A 54 8.89 0.94 2.28
C ASP A 54 9.32 0.59 0.84
N ALA A 55 10.64 0.68 0.58
CA ALA A 55 11.23 0.26 -0.68
C ALA A 55 10.92 -1.22 -0.99
N GLY A 56 10.34 -1.48 -2.17
CA GLY A 56 9.98 -2.83 -2.62
C GLY A 56 8.62 -2.89 -3.32
N PHE A 57 7.76 -1.92 -3.06
CA PHE A 57 6.51 -1.73 -3.78
C PHE A 57 6.75 -0.94 -5.08
N ARG A 58 6.06 -1.32 -6.15
CA ARG A 58 6.20 -0.74 -7.50
C ARG A 58 4.91 -0.07 -7.94
N ASN A 59 4.93 0.53 -9.13
CA ASN A 59 3.80 1.27 -9.72
C ASN A 59 2.43 0.56 -9.61
N THR A 60 2.40 -0.77 -9.76
CA THR A 60 1.15 -1.55 -9.62
C THR A 60 0.54 -1.43 -8.22
N TRP A 61 1.34 -1.42 -7.15
CA TRP A 61 0.86 -1.21 -5.78
C TRP A 61 0.23 0.18 -5.61
N PHE A 62 0.95 1.22 -6.03
CA PHE A 62 0.48 2.61 -5.90
C PHE A 62 -0.81 2.87 -6.68
N ARG A 63 -0.93 2.29 -7.89
CA ARG A 63 -2.19 2.33 -8.67
C ARG A 63 -3.33 1.61 -7.96
N GLN A 64 -3.09 0.45 -7.35
CA GLN A 64 -4.12 -0.27 -6.60
C GLN A 64 -4.63 0.51 -5.39
N VAL A 65 -3.73 1.22 -4.68
CA VAL A 65 -4.11 2.12 -3.59
C VAL A 65 -4.93 3.29 -4.13
N ALA A 66 -4.44 3.98 -5.17
CA ALA A 66 -5.15 5.11 -5.78
C ALA A 66 -6.54 4.74 -6.32
N ASN A 67 -6.69 3.55 -6.93
CA ASN A 67 -7.96 3.04 -7.44
C ASN A 67 -9.02 2.83 -6.35
N LYS A 68 -8.62 2.75 -5.07
CA LYS A 68 -9.55 2.71 -3.93
C LYS A 68 -9.98 4.10 -3.44
N GLY A 69 -9.49 5.17 -4.07
CA GLY A 69 -9.64 6.55 -3.59
C GLY A 69 -8.77 6.86 -2.38
N TRP A 70 -7.68 6.11 -2.20
CA TRP A 70 -6.73 6.29 -1.09
C TRP A 70 -5.47 7.00 -1.57
N PHE A 71 -4.78 7.65 -0.63
CA PHE A 71 -3.50 8.29 -0.90
C PHE A 71 -2.36 7.35 -0.54
N TRP A 72 -1.16 7.62 -1.07
CA TRP A 72 0.02 6.81 -0.79
C TRP A 72 1.28 7.65 -0.70
N LEU A 73 2.21 7.18 0.13
CA LEU A 73 3.58 7.67 0.24
C LEU A 73 4.50 6.45 0.18
N GLY A 74 5.40 6.42 -0.81
CA GLY A 74 6.32 5.30 -1.00
C GLY A 74 7.76 5.74 -0.93
N ARG A 75 8.62 4.98 -0.23
CA ARG A 75 10.07 5.15 -0.37
C ARG A 75 10.53 4.53 -1.69
N VAL A 76 11.18 5.34 -2.51
CA VAL A 76 11.80 4.90 -3.77
C VAL A 76 13.23 4.44 -3.51
N ARG A 77 13.66 3.35 -4.14
CA ARG A 77 15.04 2.84 -4.05
C ARG A 77 15.51 2.37 -5.42
N GLY A 78 16.75 2.72 -5.76
CA GLY A 78 17.36 2.39 -7.05
C GLY A 78 17.04 3.44 -8.12
N GLU A 79 17.34 3.10 -9.37
CA GLU A 79 17.15 3.98 -10.51
C GLU A 79 15.67 3.94 -10.93
N VAL A 80 14.90 4.92 -10.46
CA VAL A 80 13.47 5.04 -10.72
C VAL A 80 13.21 6.45 -11.25
N SER A 81 12.73 6.52 -12.48
CA SER A 81 12.29 7.76 -13.10
C SER A 81 10.78 7.91 -12.94
N ILE A 82 10.35 9.09 -12.53
CA ILE A 82 8.93 9.46 -12.50
C ILE A 82 8.67 10.32 -13.73
N LYS A 83 7.62 9.99 -14.48
CA LYS A 83 7.11 10.87 -15.53
C LYS A 83 6.23 11.91 -14.86
N CYS A 84 6.66 13.16 -14.83
CA CYS A 84 5.79 14.27 -14.46
C CYS A 84 4.66 14.37 -15.50
N GLY A 85 3.43 14.60 -15.02
CA GLY A 85 2.31 14.93 -15.90
C GLY A 85 2.56 16.28 -16.59
N GLU A 86 1.81 16.55 -17.66
CA GLU A 86 1.83 17.85 -18.35
C GLU A 86 1.14 18.96 -17.53
N ASP A 87 0.40 18.58 -16.48
CA ASP A 87 -0.27 19.52 -15.59
C ASP A 87 0.73 20.22 -14.66
N SER A 88 0.66 21.55 -14.60
CA SER A 88 1.38 22.37 -13.61
C SER A 88 0.87 22.07 -12.20
N TRP A 89 1.80 21.93 -11.26
CA TRP A 89 1.56 21.66 -9.84
C TRP A 89 0.65 22.68 -9.16
#